data_AF-A0AAV6IR74-F1
#
_entry.id   AF-A0AAV6IR74-F1
#
_cell.length_a   1.000
_cell.length_b   1.000
_cell.length_c   1.000
_cell.angle_alpha   90.00
_cell.angle_beta   90.00
_cell.angle_gamma   90.00
#
_symmetry.space_group_name_H-M   'P 1'
#
loop_
_entity.id
_entity.type
_entity.pdbx_description
1 polymer ?
#
loop_
_entity_poly.entity_id
_entity_poly.type
_entity_poly.pdbx_seq_one_letter_code
_entity_poly.pdbx_strand_id
1 'polypeptide(L)'
;MEKAIERQRILLEHLRPSSTSSSLEKIDSAISASVCAAGDSAAYHRSSVYGDDVVIVAAYRTPLCKSKRGGFKDTYADDLLAPVLKSLIEKTNLSPSEVGDIVVGTVLAPGSQRASECRMAAFYAGFPETVPIRTVNRQCSSGLQAVADVAAAIKAGFYDIGKKSSVLVDAFLSAILMCLYSGLATRVDELILYLYQVKTMAQVQNCLLPMGITSENVAQRFSVTRQEQDQAAVESHRKAAAATASGKFREEIIPVATKIVDPKTGDEKPITISVDDGIRPNASLSDLGKLKPVFKKDGTTTAGNSVH
;
A
#
# COMPACT_ATOMS: atom_id res chain seq x y z
N MET A 1 -0.39 -30.14 9.09
CA MET A 1 -0.61 -29.99 7.63
C MET A 1 -2.09 -29.77 7.32
N GLU A 2 -3.00 -30.63 7.81
CA GLU A 2 -4.45 -30.49 7.59
C GLU A 2 -5.04 -29.13 8.02
N LYS A 3 -4.61 -28.57 9.16
CA LYS A 3 -5.08 -27.25 9.62
C LYS A 3 -4.67 -26.10 8.68
N ALA A 4 -3.55 -26.22 7.96
CA ALA A 4 -3.11 -25.21 7.00
C ALA A 4 -3.90 -25.30 5.69
N ILE A 5 -4.18 -26.53 5.24
CA ILE A 5 -5.03 -26.82 4.07
C ILE A 5 -6.45 -26.31 4.32
N GLU A 6 -7.00 -26.51 5.52
CA GLU A 6 -8.34 -26.04 5.85
C GLU A 6 -8.43 -24.50 5.91
N ARG A 7 -7.41 -23.82 6.45
CA ARG A 7 -7.32 -22.35 6.41
C ARG A 7 -7.29 -21.82 4.97
N GLN A 8 -6.53 -22.48 4.09
CA GLN A 8 -6.45 -22.13 2.67
C GLN A 8 -7.79 -22.36 1.96
N ARG A 9 -8.50 -23.45 2.28
CA ARG A 9 -9.82 -23.76 1.72
C ARG A 9 -10.84 -22.68 2.06
N ILE A 10 -10.90 -22.25 3.32
CA ILE A 10 -11.83 -21.20 3.79
C ILE A 10 -11.54 -19.85 3.11
N LEU A 11 -10.26 -19.48 2.98
CA LEU A 11 -9.87 -18.23 2.30
C LEU A 11 -10.28 -18.22 0.82
N LEU A 12 -10.17 -19.35 0.14
CA LEU A 12 -10.56 -19.49 -1.26
C LEU A 12 -12.08 -19.56 -1.46
N GLU A 13 -12.82 -20.04 -0.46
CA GLU A 13 -14.28 -20.14 -0.48
C GLU A 13 -14.95 -18.75 -0.46
N HIS A 14 -14.38 -17.78 0.26
CA HIS A 14 -14.84 -16.38 0.27
C HIS A 14 -14.62 -15.62 -1.05
N LEU A 15 -13.82 -16.16 -1.96
CA LEU A 15 -13.57 -15.57 -3.28
C LEU A 15 -14.50 -16.13 -4.36
N ARG A 16 -15.40 -17.06 -4.01
CA ARG A 16 -16.41 -17.58 -4.93
C ARG A 16 -17.66 -16.69 -4.89
N PRO A 17 -18.16 -16.20 -6.03
CA PRO A 17 -19.44 -15.50 -6.05
C PRO A 17 -20.57 -16.46 -5.63
N SER A 18 -21.45 -15.99 -4.75
CA SER A 18 -22.64 -16.72 -4.29
C SER A 18 -23.65 -16.85 -5.44
N SER A 19 -23.80 -18.04 -5.99
CA SER A 19 -24.77 -18.31 -7.05
C SER A 19 -26.16 -18.62 -6.49
N THR A 20 -27.16 -17.82 -6.83
CA THR A 20 -28.59 -18.20 -6.76
C THR A 20 -29.10 -18.66 -8.13
N SER A 21 -29.78 -19.81 -8.09
CA SER A 21 -30.83 -20.35 -8.98
C SER A 21 -30.56 -20.61 -10.49
N SER A 22 -30.60 -21.92 -10.80
CA SER A 22 -31.36 -22.60 -11.88
C SER A 22 -31.52 -21.93 -13.25
N SER A 23 -30.98 -22.57 -14.30
CA SER A 23 -31.71 -23.10 -15.47
C SER A 23 -30.72 -23.80 -16.41
N LEU A 24 -31.12 -24.97 -16.91
CA LEU A 24 -30.36 -25.79 -17.87
C LEU A 24 -30.32 -25.10 -19.23
N GLU A 25 -29.14 -24.68 -19.69
CA GLU A 25 -28.81 -24.61 -21.12
C GLU A 25 -27.29 -24.70 -21.31
N LYS A 26 -26.86 -25.65 -22.14
CA LYS A 26 -25.46 -25.89 -22.49
C LYS A 26 -24.95 -24.74 -23.36
N ILE A 27 -24.29 -23.78 -22.72
CA ILE A 27 -23.33 -22.88 -23.38
C ILE A 27 -22.02 -23.09 -22.62
N ASP A 28 -20.96 -23.42 -23.34
CA ASP A 28 -19.60 -23.54 -22.82
C ASP A 28 -19.22 -22.23 -22.09
N SER A 29 -19.46 -22.23 -20.79
CA SER A 29 -19.13 -21.16 -19.87
C SER A 29 -17.70 -21.38 -19.39
N ALA A 30 -16.75 -21.25 -20.31
CA ALA A 30 -15.37 -21.01 -19.93
C ALA A 30 -15.29 -19.59 -19.35
N ILE A 31 -15.65 -19.46 -18.07
CA ILE A 31 -15.33 -18.27 -17.28
C ILE A 31 -13.80 -18.23 -17.19
N SER A 32 -13.17 -17.41 -18.03
CA SER A 32 -11.72 -17.19 -17.97
C SER A 32 -11.40 -16.23 -16.82
N ALA A 33 -10.50 -16.66 -15.94
CA ALA A 33 -9.92 -15.78 -14.94
C ALA A 33 -9.11 -14.65 -15.61
N SER A 34 -9.15 -13.45 -15.05
CA SER A 34 -8.22 -12.37 -15.40
C SER A 34 -6.82 -12.77 -14.94
N VAL A 35 -5.83 -12.64 -15.84
CA VAL A 35 -4.43 -13.01 -15.61
C VAL A 35 -3.80 -12.04 -14.61
N CYS A 36 -3.90 -12.34 -13.32
CA CYS A 36 -3.01 -11.79 -12.30
C CYS A 36 -1.89 -12.82 -12.06
N ALA A 37 -0.80 -12.70 -12.81
CA ALA A 37 0.33 -13.63 -12.76
C ALA A 37 1.35 -13.25 -11.67
N ALA A 38 1.47 -14.07 -10.63
CA ALA A 38 2.66 -14.14 -9.79
C ALA A 38 3.08 -15.61 -9.64
N GLY A 39 4.24 -15.97 -10.21
CA GLY A 39 5.00 -17.19 -9.87
C GLY A 39 5.38 -18.11 -11.03
N ASP A 40 6.69 -18.21 -11.29
CA ASP A 40 7.40 -18.94 -12.37
C ASP A 40 7.34 -20.49 -12.35
N SER A 41 6.32 -21.12 -11.74
CA SER A 41 6.36 -22.57 -11.52
C SER A 41 5.30 -23.39 -12.26
N ALA A 42 4.61 -22.84 -13.27
CA ALA A 42 3.58 -23.58 -14.01
C ALA A 42 3.99 -23.94 -15.44
N ALA A 43 3.85 -25.23 -15.76
CA ALA A 43 4.03 -25.85 -17.06
C ALA A 43 3.00 -25.39 -18.11
N TYR A 44 3.13 -24.17 -18.62
CA TYR A 44 2.35 -23.68 -19.77
C TYR A 44 3.24 -22.92 -20.76
N HIS A 45 3.05 -23.23 -22.04
CA HIS A 45 3.68 -22.56 -23.17
C HIS A 45 3.21 -21.09 -23.20
N ARG A 46 4.15 -20.13 -23.15
CA ARG A 46 3.86 -18.71 -23.36
C ARG A 46 3.41 -18.48 -24.81
N SER A 47 2.18 -18.03 -25.00
CA SER A 47 1.64 -17.43 -26.25
C SER A 47 0.44 -16.59 -25.78
N SER A 48 0.17 -15.34 -26.13
CA SER A 48 0.54 -14.43 -27.23
C SER A 48 0.69 -13.04 -26.58
N VAL A 49 1.57 -12.16 -27.07
CA VAL A 49 1.55 -10.75 -26.63
C VAL A 49 0.38 -10.09 -27.36
N TYR A 50 -0.65 -9.65 -26.64
CA TYR A 50 -1.77 -8.95 -27.25
C TYR A 50 -1.50 -7.44 -27.29
N GLY A 51 -1.91 -6.78 -28.36
CA GLY A 51 -1.65 -5.34 -28.55
C GLY A 51 -2.40 -4.44 -27.56
N ASP A 52 -3.41 -4.98 -26.88
CA ASP A 52 -4.30 -4.30 -25.92
C ASP A 52 -4.04 -4.73 -24.46
N ASP A 53 -2.94 -5.42 -24.20
CA ASP A 53 -2.48 -5.71 -22.85
C ASP A 53 -2.06 -4.41 -22.14
N VAL A 54 -2.51 -4.25 -20.88
CA VAL A 54 -2.04 -3.15 -20.03
C VAL A 54 -0.72 -3.57 -19.42
N VAL A 55 0.34 -2.82 -19.73
CA VAL A 55 1.70 -3.10 -19.27
C VAL A 55 2.18 -2.08 -18.24
N ILE A 56 3.06 -2.54 -17.34
CA ILE A 56 3.82 -1.68 -16.43
C ILE A 56 5.22 -1.56 -17.01
N VAL A 57 5.66 -0.34 -17.30
CA VAL A 57 6.97 -0.09 -17.92
C VAL A 57 7.98 0.57 -16.97
N ALA A 58 7.50 1.03 -15.81
CA ALA A 58 8.31 1.56 -14.72
C ALA A 58 7.55 1.43 -13.41
N ALA A 59 8.26 1.12 -12.32
CA ALA A 59 7.70 1.09 -10.97
C ALA A 59 8.80 1.49 -9.98
N TYR A 60 8.54 2.54 -9.21
CA TYR A 60 9.50 3.08 -8.25
C TYR A 60 8.80 3.47 -6.94
N ARG A 61 9.59 3.61 -5.89
CA ARG A 61 9.13 4.06 -4.58
C ARG A 61 10.17 4.95 -3.91
N THR A 62 9.74 5.72 -2.92
CA THR A 62 10.67 6.28 -1.94
C THR A 62 11.13 5.18 -0.97
N PRO A 63 12.20 5.43 -0.19
CA PRO A 63 12.46 4.68 1.03
C PRO A 63 11.24 4.70 1.96
N LEU A 64 11.13 3.71 2.83
CA LEU A 64 10.13 3.68 3.88
C LEU A 64 10.78 4.03 5.20
N CYS A 65 10.36 5.17 5.75
CA CYS A 65 10.84 5.67 7.03
C CYS A 65 9.78 5.50 8.12
N LYS A 66 10.24 5.21 9.33
CA LYS A 66 9.39 5.19 10.53
C LYS A 66 8.71 6.52 10.72
N SER A 67 7.40 6.49 10.88
CA SER A 67 6.62 7.67 11.23
C SER A 67 7.14 8.35 12.51
N LYS A 68 7.04 9.68 12.58
CA LYS A 68 7.41 10.56 13.71
C LYS A 68 8.89 10.65 14.06
N ARG A 69 9.69 9.60 13.83
CA ARG A 69 11.09 9.52 14.29
C ARG A 69 12.09 9.07 13.21
N GLY A 70 11.62 8.61 12.07
CA GLY A 70 12.46 8.20 10.94
C GLY A 70 12.94 9.38 10.10
N GLY A 71 13.60 9.06 9.00
CA GLY A 71 14.23 10.05 8.12
C GLY A 71 13.26 11.07 7.54
N PHE A 72 12.02 10.68 7.24
CA PHE A 72 10.99 11.56 6.67
C PHE A 72 10.14 12.32 7.69
N LYS A 73 10.54 12.38 8.97
CA LYS A 73 9.73 13.04 10.01
C LYS A 73 9.43 14.53 9.74
N ASP A 74 10.30 15.21 9.00
CA ASP A 74 10.17 16.64 8.64
C ASP A 74 10.00 16.85 7.12
N THR A 75 9.61 15.81 6.38
CA THR A 75 9.37 15.87 4.94
C THR A 75 7.87 15.95 4.66
N TYR A 76 7.44 16.88 3.80
CA TYR A 76 6.04 17.01 3.42
C TYR A 76 5.62 15.90 2.44
N ALA A 77 4.32 15.66 2.33
CA ALA A 77 3.82 14.53 1.54
C ALA A 77 3.99 14.72 0.02
N ASP A 78 3.88 15.96 -0.45
CA ASP A 78 4.15 16.36 -1.83
C ASP A 78 5.64 16.18 -2.18
N ASP A 79 6.55 16.49 -1.24
CA ASP A 79 8.00 16.24 -1.37
C ASP A 79 8.36 14.74 -1.39
N LEU A 80 7.46 13.86 -0.96
CA LEU A 80 7.64 12.40 -1.08
C LEU A 80 7.10 11.87 -2.42
N LEU A 81 6.03 12.47 -2.94
CA LEU A 81 5.38 12.05 -4.19
C LEU A 81 6.13 12.58 -5.42
N ALA A 82 6.54 13.84 -5.39
CA ALA A 82 7.16 14.51 -6.54
C ALA A 82 8.43 13.80 -7.07
N PRO A 83 9.37 13.31 -6.23
CA PRO A 83 10.57 12.63 -6.72
C PRO A 83 10.27 11.33 -7.48
N VAL A 84 9.23 10.60 -7.07
CA VAL A 84 8.80 9.34 -7.73
C VAL A 84 8.15 9.65 -9.07
N LEU A 85 7.23 10.62 -9.12
CA LEU A 85 6.62 11.08 -10.36
C LEU A 85 7.68 11.59 -11.35
N LYS A 86 8.62 12.41 -10.86
CA LYS A 86 9.73 12.95 -11.64
C LYS A 86 10.64 11.84 -12.18
N SER A 87 11.04 10.90 -11.33
CA SER A 87 11.90 9.79 -11.76
C SER A 87 11.24 8.90 -12.79
N LEU A 88 9.92 8.74 -12.73
CA LEU A 88 9.18 7.95 -13.70
C LEU A 88 9.26 8.57 -15.10
N ILE A 89 9.00 9.88 -15.24
CA ILE A 89 9.09 10.53 -16.57
C ILE A 89 10.54 10.58 -17.08
N GLU A 90 11.51 10.83 -16.19
CA GLU A 90 12.94 10.89 -16.56
C GLU A 90 13.46 9.53 -17.02
N LYS A 91 13.14 8.44 -16.31
CA LYS A 91 13.64 7.10 -16.64
C LYS A 91 12.94 6.49 -17.86
N THR A 92 11.72 6.94 -18.16
CA THR A 92 10.99 6.49 -19.37
C THR A 92 11.17 7.41 -20.57
N ASN A 93 11.77 8.60 -20.37
CA ASN A 93 11.84 9.67 -21.37
C ASN A 93 10.46 10.05 -21.95
N LEU A 94 9.39 9.90 -21.14
CA LEU A 94 8.04 10.26 -21.53
C LEU A 94 7.83 11.77 -21.37
N SER A 95 7.18 12.42 -22.33
CA SER A 95 6.71 13.79 -22.12
C SER A 95 5.61 13.79 -21.04
N PRO A 96 5.72 14.58 -19.97
CA PRO A 96 4.69 14.62 -18.92
C PRO A 96 3.30 14.96 -19.43
N SER A 97 3.19 15.71 -20.54
CA SER A 97 1.92 16.07 -21.19
C SER A 97 1.18 14.90 -21.83
N GLU A 98 1.83 13.74 -22.01
CA GLU A 98 1.23 12.54 -22.59
C GLU A 98 0.49 11.68 -21.55
N VAL A 99 0.59 12.01 -20.27
CA VAL A 99 -0.09 11.27 -19.20
C VAL A 99 -1.56 11.64 -19.14
N GLY A 100 -2.44 10.63 -19.30
CA GLY A 100 -3.89 10.82 -19.36
C GLY A 100 -4.56 11.04 -17.99
N ASP A 101 -4.03 10.45 -16.92
CA ASP A 101 -4.53 10.62 -15.55
C ASP A 101 -3.43 10.24 -14.54
N ILE A 102 -3.42 10.92 -13.39
CA ILE A 102 -2.62 10.53 -12.23
C ILE A 102 -3.57 10.14 -11.11
N VAL A 103 -3.47 8.89 -10.66
CA VAL A 103 -4.32 8.36 -9.59
C VAL A 103 -3.46 8.06 -8.39
N VAL A 104 -3.72 8.73 -7.27
CA VAL A 104 -2.92 8.57 -6.05
C VAL A 104 -3.74 7.84 -4.99
N GLY A 105 -3.27 6.67 -4.55
CA GLY A 105 -3.84 5.96 -3.42
C GLY A 105 -3.42 6.58 -2.08
N THR A 106 -4.37 7.05 -1.27
CA THR A 106 -4.07 7.76 -0.03
C THR A 106 -5.25 7.73 0.95
N VAL A 107 -4.94 7.65 2.25
CA VAL A 107 -5.93 7.38 3.30
C VAL A 107 -6.06 8.51 4.33
N LEU A 108 -4.95 8.91 4.97
CA LEU A 108 -4.99 9.61 6.26
C LEU A 108 -5.29 11.12 6.19
N ALA A 109 -5.01 11.78 5.07
CA ALA A 109 -5.20 13.23 4.99
C ALA A 109 -6.68 13.60 4.80
N PRO A 110 -7.10 14.75 5.34
CA PRO A 110 -8.49 15.17 5.30
C PRO A 110 -8.90 15.62 3.89
N GLY A 111 -9.93 14.96 3.34
CA GLY A 111 -10.71 15.44 2.19
C GLY A 111 -9.90 16.06 1.04
N SER A 112 -10.24 17.31 0.69
CA SER A 112 -9.67 18.05 -0.45
C SER A 112 -8.21 18.46 -0.28
N GLN A 113 -7.69 18.51 0.96
CA GLN A 113 -6.29 18.84 1.20
C GLN A 113 -5.37 17.85 0.47
N ARG A 114 -5.71 16.56 0.53
CA ARG A 114 -4.88 15.53 -0.09
C ARG A 114 -4.81 15.67 -1.60
N ALA A 115 -5.92 15.97 -2.26
CA ALA A 115 -5.93 16.22 -3.70
C ALA A 115 -5.06 17.43 -4.08
N SER A 116 -5.05 18.46 -3.24
CA SER A 116 -4.21 19.65 -3.42
C SER A 116 -2.72 19.31 -3.28
N GLU A 117 -2.33 18.56 -2.25
CA GLU A 117 -0.96 18.07 -2.06
C GLU A 117 -0.48 17.21 -3.24
N CYS A 118 -1.32 16.30 -3.71
CA CYS A 118 -1.01 15.51 -4.90
C CYS A 118 -0.83 16.39 -6.15
N ARG A 119 -1.66 17.43 -6.32
CA ARG A 119 -1.54 18.37 -7.44
C ARG A 119 -0.25 19.19 -7.36
N MET A 120 0.13 19.67 -6.18
CA MET A 120 1.41 20.35 -5.96
C MET A 120 2.58 19.45 -6.33
N ALA A 121 2.55 18.18 -5.91
CA ALA A 121 3.59 17.21 -6.24
C ALA A 121 3.73 16.97 -7.76
N ALA A 122 2.61 16.88 -8.48
CA ALA A 122 2.62 16.76 -9.94
C ALA A 122 3.29 17.99 -10.60
N PHE A 123 2.99 19.20 -10.11
CA PHE A 123 3.65 20.41 -10.61
C PHE A 123 5.15 20.46 -10.27
N TYR A 124 5.55 20.07 -9.05
CA TYR A 124 6.97 19.95 -8.68
C TYR A 124 7.72 18.94 -9.56
N ALA A 125 7.04 17.88 -9.98
CA ALA A 125 7.57 16.87 -10.89
C ALA A 125 7.57 17.31 -12.37
N GLY A 126 7.01 18.48 -12.71
CA GLY A 126 7.03 19.03 -14.07
C GLY A 126 5.85 18.60 -14.95
N PHE A 127 4.77 18.06 -14.37
CA PHE A 127 3.55 17.78 -15.12
C PHE A 127 2.79 19.09 -15.41
N PRO A 128 2.27 19.28 -16.64
CA PRO A 128 1.53 20.48 -16.99
C PRO A 128 0.12 20.46 -16.39
N GLU A 129 -0.53 21.61 -16.39
CA GLU A 129 -1.88 21.75 -15.86
C GLU A 129 -2.93 20.90 -16.59
N THR A 130 -2.65 20.50 -17.83
CA THR A 130 -3.53 19.68 -18.67
C THR A 130 -3.64 18.23 -18.21
N VAL A 131 -2.70 17.74 -17.40
CA VAL A 131 -2.73 16.36 -16.86
C VAL A 131 -3.62 16.35 -15.63
N PRO A 132 -4.76 15.63 -15.61
CA PRO A 132 -5.61 15.57 -14.44
C PRO A 132 -4.97 14.73 -13.32
N ILE A 133 -5.42 14.95 -12.09
CA ILE A 133 -5.01 14.16 -10.93
C ILE A 133 -6.19 13.94 -10.00
N ARG A 134 -6.28 12.74 -9.45
CA ARG A 134 -7.29 12.37 -8.45
C ARG A 134 -6.71 11.47 -7.38
N THR A 135 -7.44 11.35 -6.28
CA THR A 135 -7.07 10.49 -5.15
C THR A 135 -8.12 9.40 -4.96
N VAL A 136 -7.69 8.20 -4.60
CA VAL A 136 -8.59 7.09 -4.25
C VAL A 136 -8.32 6.63 -2.82
N ASN A 137 -9.39 6.33 -2.08
CA ASN A 137 -9.31 5.80 -0.73
C ASN A 137 -10.08 4.48 -0.63
N ARG A 138 -9.32 3.39 -0.64
CA ARG A 138 -9.79 2.04 -0.30
C ARG A 138 -8.94 1.47 0.85
N GLN A 139 -8.71 2.30 1.87
CA GLN A 139 -7.92 1.96 3.07
C GLN A 139 -6.55 1.37 2.68
N CYS A 140 -6.13 0.27 3.30
CA CYS A 140 -4.83 -0.37 3.06
C CYS A 140 -4.59 -0.81 1.60
N SER A 141 -5.64 -0.87 0.77
CA SER A 141 -5.54 -1.23 -0.65
C SER A 141 -5.49 -0.02 -1.60
N SER A 142 -5.51 1.21 -1.08
CA SER A 142 -5.72 2.43 -1.88
C SER A 142 -4.78 2.57 -3.08
N GLY A 143 -3.48 2.31 -2.92
CA GLY A 143 -2.60 2.46 -4.08
C GLY A 143 -2.64 1.26 -5.04
N LEU A 144 -2.98 0.04 -4.58
CA LEU A 144 -3.29 -1.04 -5.52
C LEU A 144 -4.61 -0.75 -6.28
N GLN A 145 -5.57 -0.10 -5.62
CA GLN A 145 -6.78 0.38 -6.27
C GLN A 145 -6.46 1.45 -7.32
N ALA A 146 -5.48 2.33 -7.07
CA ALA A 146 -5.03 3.32 -8.04
C ALA A 146 -4.51 2.64 -9.33
N VAL A 147 -3.64 1.64 -9.20
CA VAL A 147 -3.18 0.82 -10.34
C VAL A 147 -4.37 0.21 -11.09
N ALA A 148 -5.31 -0.40 -10.36
CA ALA A 148 -6.47 -1.06 -10.95
C ALA A 148 -7.38 -0.09 -11.70
N ASP A 149 -7.61 1.11 -11.15
CA ASP A 149 -8.42 2.14 -11.79
C ASP A 149 -7.76 2.66 -13.07
N VAL A 150 -6.44 2.85 -13.08
CA VAL A 150 -5.69 3.26 -14.27
C VAL A 150 -5.74 2.17 -15.34
N ALA A 151 -5.50 0.91 -14.96
CA ALA A 151 -5.59 -0.21 -15.90
C ALA A 151 -7.00 -0.37 -16.48
N ALA A 152 -8.04 -0.16 -15.67
CA ALA A 152 -9.42 -0.19 -16.13
C ALA A 152 -9.72 0.96 -17.11
N ALA A 153 -9.22 2.17 -16.85
CA ALA A 153 -9.40 3.32 -17.74
C ALA A 153 -8.67 3.14 -19.09
N ILE A 154 -7.46 2.56 -19.08
CA ILE A 154 -6.73 2.20 -20.31
C ILE A 154 -7.53 1.14 -21.10
N LYS A 155 -7.97 0.06 -20.43
CA LYS A 155 -8.80 -0.98 -21.09
C LYS A 155 -10.14 -0.44 -21.61
N ALA A 156 -10.69 0.59 -20.98
CA ALA A 156 -11.92 1.25 -21.42
C ALA A 156 -11.70 2.26 -22.56
N GLY A 157 -10.44 2.54 -22.95
CA GLY A 157 -10.11 3.51 -23.99
C GLY A 157 -10.33 4.97 -23.59
N PHE A 158 -10.35 5.29 -22.29
CA PHE A 158 -10.51 6.67 -21.82
C PHE A 158 -9.25 7.51 -22.07
N TYR A 159 -8.09 6.86 -22.04
CA TYR A 159 -6.82 7.41 -22.47
C TYR A 159 -5.87 6.29 -22.85
N ASP A 160 -5.04 6.56 -23.85
CA ASP A 160 -3.80 5.83 -24.09
C ASP A 160 -2.66 6.72 -23.63
N ILE A 161 -1.58 6.13 -23.11
CA ILE A 161 -0.35 6.88 -22.90
C ILE A 161 0.53 6.60 -24.11
N GLY A 162 0.69 7.60 -24.98
CA GLY A 162 1.54 7.52 -26.15
C GLY A 162 1.01 6.66 -27.31
N LYS A 163 0.88 7.28 -28.49
CA LYS A 163 0.74 6.59 -29.79
C LYS A 163 1.92 5.64 -30.13
N LYS A 164 2.88 5.45 -29.21
CA LYS A 164 4.05 4.57 -29.32
C LYS A 164 4.59 3.96 -28.01
N SER A 165 4.06 4.19 -26.80
CA SER A 165 4.47 3.47 -25.56
C SER A 165 3.69 3.98 -24.32
N SER A 166 2.90 3.11 -23.69
CA SER A 166 2.14 3.44 -22.48
C SER A 166 2.95 3.24 -21.20
N VAL A 167 3.13 4.32 -20.42
CA VAL A 167 3.73 4.27 -19.07
C VAL A 167 2.65 4.55 -18.03
N LEU A 168 2.35 3.57 -17.20
CA LEU A 168 1.51 3.69 -16.01
C LEU A 168 2.24 4.56 -14.98
N VAL A 169 1.75 5.76 -14.68
CA VAL A 169 2.23 6.54 -13.52
C VAL A 169 1.39 6.17 -12.31
N ASP A 170 1.60 4.97 -11.77
CA ASP A 170 1.19 4.71 -10.40
C ASP A 170 2.30 5.21 -9.48
N ALA A 171 2.02 6.30 -8.78
CA ALA A 171 2.77 6.63 -7.59
C ALA A 171 1.97 6.12 -6.40
N PHE A 172 2.30 4.91 -5.98
CA PHE A 172 1.94 4.42 -4.65
C PHE A 172 2.69 5.27 -3.62
N LEU A 173 2.10 6.42 -3.25
CA LEU A 173 2.51 7.09 -2.04
C LEU A 173 1.98 6.26 -0.87
N SER A 174 2.77 5.29 -0.44
CA SER A 174 2.72 4.83 0.94
C SER A 174 3.21 6.00 1.80
N ALA A 175 2.41 7.04 1.89
CA ALA A 175 2.47 7.94 3.01
C ALA A 175 1.91 7.15 4.20
N ILE A 176 2.74 6.20 4.68
CA ILE A 176 2.94 6.02 6.12
C ILE A 176 3.76 7.22 6.65
N LEU A 177 3.75 8.35 5.95
CA LEU A 177 3.72 9.63 6.61
C LEU A 177 2.36 9.71 7.30
N MET A 178 2.33 9.36 8.59
CA MET A 178 1.43 10.02 9.52
C MET A 178 1.76 11.50 9.41
N CYS A 179 1.20 12.19 8.40
CA CYS A 179 1.17 13.64 8.36
C CYS A 179 0.75 14.06 9.74
N LEU A 180 1.61 14.88 10.35
CA LEU A 180 1.42 15.60 11.59
C LEU A 180 -0.05 15.60 11.97
N TYR A 181 -0.37 14.83 13.01
CA TYR A 181 -1.68 14.66 13.59
C TYR A 181 -2.12 16.04 14.14
N SER A 182 -2.50 16.95 13.25
CA SER A 182 -2.96 18.29 13.57
C SER A 182 -4.43 18.18 13.96
N GLY A 183 -4.67 17.68 15.17
CA GLY A 183 -5.79 18.02 16.07
C GLY A 183 -7.25 17.91 15.59
N LEU A 184 -7.56 17.63 14.31
CA LEU A 184 -8.93 17.61 13.79
C LEU A 184 -9.51 16.20 13.69
N ALA A 185 -8.68 15.17 13.52
CA ALA A 185 -9.16 13.78 13.45
C ALA A 185 -9.76 13.29 14.78
N THR A 186 -9.46 13.94 15.89
CA THR A 186 -10.04 13.62 17.21
C THR A 186 -11.47 14.12 17.39
N ARG A 187 -12.02 14.93 16.48
CA ARG A 187 -13.40 15.44 16.61
C ARG A 187 -14.47 14.58 15.95
N VAL A 188 -14.09 13.56 15.18
CA VAL A 188 -15.06 12.67 14.51
C VAL A 188 -15.53 11.53 15.43
N ASP A 189 -14.87 11.27 16.57
CA ASP A 189 -14.98 9.96 17.24
C ASP A 189 -16.03 9.80 18.34
N GLU A 190 -16.56 10.85 18.97
CA GLU A 190 -17.60 10.64 20.01
C GLU A 190 -19.02 10.65 19.45
N LEU A 191 -19.31 11.52 18.48
CA LEU A 191 -20.65 11.68 17.93
C LEU A 191 -21.11 10.46 17.11
N ILE A 192 -20.19 9.77 16.44
CA ILE A 192 -20.50 8.55 15.67
C ILE A 192 -21.05 7.44 16.58
N LEU A 193 -20.55 7.33 17.82
CA LEU A 193 -21.01 6.32 18.78
C LEU A 193 -22.47 6.54 19.22
N TYR A 194 -23.01 7.75 19.05
CA TYR A 194 -24.41 8.04 19.35
C TYR A 194 -25.37 7.69 18.21
N LEU A 195 -24.86 7.43 17.01
CA LEU A 195 -25.69 7.06 15.86
C LEU A 195 -26.45 5.75 16.13
N TYR A 196 -27.75 5.77 15.84
CA TYR A 196 -28.63 4.62 16.09
C TYR A 196 -28.12 3.34 15.41
N GLN A 197 -27.61 3.45 14.19
CA GLN A 197 -27.08 2.33 13.42
C GLN A 197 -25.83 1.73 14.07
N VAL A 198 -24.95 2.54 14.66
CA VAL A 198 -23.76 2.03 15.39
C VAL A 198 -24.18 1.24 16.63
N LYS A 199 -25.29 1.63 17.28
CA LYS A 199 -25.82 0.94 18.47
C LYS A 199 -26.61 -0.33 18.15
N THR A 200 -27.13 -0.46 16.93
CA THR A 200 -28.11 -1.51 16.59
C THR A 200 -27.63 -2.49 15.53
N MET A 201 -26.62 -2.14 14.72
CA MET A 201 -26.10 -2.97 13.65
C MET A 201 -24.65 -3.39 13.94
N ALA A 202 -24.45 -4.67 14.25
CA ALA A 202 -23.13 -5.22 14.58
C ALA A 202 -22.09 -4.97 13.48
N GLN A 203 -22.47 -5.05 12.21
CA GLN A 203 -21.55 -4.78 11.09
C GLN A 203 -21.05 -3.33 11.11
N VAL A 204 -21.92 -2.37 11.43
CA VAL A 204 -21.55 -0.94 11.49
C VAL A 204 -20.61 -0.69 12.67
N GLN A 205 -20.89 -1.30 13.82
CA GLN A 205 -20.01 -1.21 15.00
C GLN A 205 -18.63 -1.81 14.73
N ASN A 206 -18.56 -2.93 14.01
CA ASN A 206 -17.30 -3.60 13.68
C ASN A 206 -16.36 -2.76 12.80
N CYS A 207 -16.89 -1.83 11.99
CA CYS A 207 -16.08 -0.89 11.21
C CYS A 207 -15.26 0.06 12.08
N LEU A 208 -15.63 0.24 13.36
CA LEU A 208 -14.95 1.11 14.31
C LEU A 208 -13.88 0.38 15.14
N LEU A 209 -13.72 -0.93 14.95
CA LEU A 209 -12.71 -1.69 15.68
C LEU A 209 -11.30 -1.25 15.26
N PRO A 210 -10.39 -0.99 16.22
CA PRO A 210 -8.99 -0.79 15.90
C PRO A 210 -8.46 -2.01 15.13
N MET A 211 -7.68 -1.78 14.08
CA MET A 211 -7.14 -2.88 13.27
C MET A 211 -6.33 -3.88 14.09
N GLY A 212 -5.62 -3.42 15.14
CA GLY A 212 -4.94 -4.30 16.07
C GLY A 212 -5.87 -5.25 16.85
N ILE A 213 -7.10 -4.85 17.15
CA ILE A 213 -8.11 -5.74 17.73
C ILE A 213 -8.58 -6.77 16.71
N THR A 214 -8.74 -6.37 15.44
CA THR A 214 -9.07 -7.33 14.38
C THR A 214 -7.95 -8.36 14.17
N SER A 215 -6.68 -7.96 14.35
CA SER A 215 -5.52 -8.86 14.38
C SER A 215 -5.64 -9.90 15.50
N GLU A 216 -5.95 -9.48 16.73
CA GLU A 216 -6.16 -10.41 17.85
C GLU A 216 -7.33 -11.36 17.59
N ASN A 217 -8.43 -10.86 17.03
CA ASN A 217 -9.60 -11.68 16.70
C ASN A 217 -9.26 -12.78 15.67
N VAL A 218 -8.48 -12.44 14.64
CA VAL A 218 -7.99 -13.40 13.64
C VAL A 218 -7.04 -14.41 14.28
N ALA A 219 -6.07 -13.94 15.06
CA ALA A 219 -5.11 -14.82 15.73
C ALA A 219 -5.81 -15.82 16.66
N GLN A 220 -6.77 -15.35 17.46
CA GLN A 220 -7.56 -16.21 18.35
C GLN A 220 -8.43 -17.19 17.56
N ARG A 221 -9.22 -16.71 16.59
CA ARG A 221 -10.18 -17.53 15.84
C ARG A 221 -9.50 -18.63 15.05
N PHE A 222 -8.37 -18.31 14.42
CA PHE A 222 -7.64 -19.26 13.59
C PHE A 222 -6.50 -19.95 14.33
N SER A 223 -6.30 -19.69 15.63
CA SER A 223 -5.22 -20.26 16.44
C SER A 223 -3.83 -19.99 15.85
N VAL A 224 -3.53 -18.73 15.54
CA VAL A 224 -2.20 -18.27 15.14
C VAL A 224 -1.44 -17.91 16.40
N THR A 225 -0.45 -18.72 16.74
CA THR A 225 0.31 -18.59 17.98
C THR A 225 1.20 -17.36 17.99
N ARG A 226 1.54 -16.86 19.18
CA ARG A 226 2.52 -15.78 19.36
C ARG A 226 3.86 -16.12 18.71
N GLN A 227 4.30 -17.36 18.81
CA GLN A 227 5.54 -17.82 18.20
C GLN A 227 5.49 -17.74 16.67
N GLU A 228 4.38 -18.14 16.03
CA GLU A 228 4.21 -18.00 14.58
C GLU A 228 4.25 -16.53 14.14
N GLN A 229 3.60 -15.63 14.89
CA GLN A 229 3.61 -14.18 14.62
C GLN A 229 5.02 -13.59 14.74
N ASP A 230 5.73 -13.88 15.83
CA ASP A 230 7.08 -13.37 16.05
C ASP A 230 8.09 -13.97 15.05
N GLN A 231 7.93 -15.25 14.68
CA GLN A 231 8.77 -15.89 13.67
C GLN A 231 8.59 -15.25 12.29
N ALA A 232 7.37 -14.90 11.91
CA ALA A 232 7.11 -14.20 10.66
C ALA A 232 7.79 -12.81 10.64
N ALA A 233 7.79 -12.10 11.77
CA ALA A 233 8.44 -10.80 11.88
C ALA A 233 9.97 -10.88 11.85
N VAL A 234 10.58 -11.85 12.55
CA VAL A 234 12.03 -12.13 12.45
C VAL A 234 12.41 -12.43 11.00
N GLU A 235 11.63 -13.28 10.33
CA GLU A 235 11.88 -13.66 8.95
C GLU A 235 11.74 -12.47 7.99
N SER A 236 10.76 -11.60 8.22
CA SER A 236 10.57 -10.35 7.47
C SER A 236 11.81 -9.45 7.58
N HIS A 237 12.29 -9.18 8.80
CA HIS A 237 13.49 -8.37 9.02
C HIS A 237 14.75 -9.02 8.43
N ARG A 238 14.91 -10.34 8.55
CA ARG A 238 16.03 -11.08 7.98
C ARG A 238 16.07 -10.95 6.46
N LYS A 239 14.95 -11.16 5.78
CA LYS A 239 14.83 -11.02 4.32
C LYS A 239 15.09 -9.58 3.88
N ALA A 240 14.50 -8.60 4.56
CA ALA A 240 14.69 -7.19 4.25
C ALA A 240 16.15 -6.77 4.42
N ALA A 241 16.80 -7.16 5.52
CA ALA A 241 18.22 -6.87 5.76
C ALA A 241 19.11 -7.49 4.67
N ALA A 242 18.85 -8.75 4.28
CA ALA A 242 19.59 -9.41 3.21
C ALA A 242 19.37 -8.72 1.85
N ALA A 243 18.13 -8.30 1.53
CA ALA A 243 17.81 -7.58 0.30
C ALA A 243 18.50 -6.20 0.24
N THR A 244 18.49 -5.46 1.34
CA THR A 244 19.21 -4.18 1.44
C THR A 244 20.72 -4.36 1.30
N ALA A 245 21.31 -5.33 2.00
CA ALA A 245 22.75 -5.60 1.95
C ALA A 245 23.22 -6.06 0.56
N SER A 246 22.39 -6.84 -0.14
CA SER A 246 22.67 -7.29 -1.52
C SER A 246 22.26 -6.27 -2.60
N GLY A 247 21.72 -5.11 -2.21
CA GLY A 247 21.37 -4.03 -3.13
C GLY A 247 20.11 -4.28 -3.97
N LYS A 248 19.26 -5.25 -3.61
CA LYS A 248 18.05 -5.59 -4.38
C LYS A 248 17.03 -4.45 -4.49
N PHE A 249 17.03 -3.52 -3.53
CA PHE A 249 16.14 -2.35 -3.56
C PHE A 249 16.70 -1.15 -4.34
N ARG A 250 17.94 -1.23 -4.85
CA ARG A 250 18.59 -0.07 -5.51
C ARG A 250 17.87 0.39 -6.77
N GLU A 251 17.23 -0.53 -7.48
CA GLU A 251 16.55 -0.22 -8.75
C GLU A 251 15.18 0.41 -8.54
N GLU A 252 14.46 0.00 -7.49
CA GLU A 252 13.11 0.50 -7.18
C GLU A 252 13.10 1.75 -6.30
N ILE A 253 14.14 1.99 -5.48
CA ILE A 253 14.21 3.16 -4.59
C ILE A 253 14.70 4.41 -5.34
N ILE A 254 13.90 5.48 -5.27
CA ILE A 254 14.32 6.84 -5.61
C ILE A 254 14.82 7.54 -4.35
N PRO A 255 16.12 7.91 -4.29
CA PRO A 255 16.64 8.70 -3.18
C PRO A 255 15.92 10.05 -3.07
N VAL A 256 15.54 10.44 -1.86
CA VAL A 256 14.83 11.69 -1.60
C VAL A 256 15.78 12.64 -0.88
N ALA A 257 16.09 13.77 -1.52
CA ALA A 257 16.77 14.89 -0.88
C ALA A 257 15.75 15.68 -0.04
N THR A 258 16.03 15.84 1.25
CA THR A 258 15.14 16.48 2.21
C THR A 258 15.96 17.08 3.36
N LYS A 259 15.29 17.48 4.44
CA LYS A 259 15.88 17.97 5.67
C LYS A 259 15.41 17.17 6.89
N ILE A 260 16.26 17.18 7.91
CA ILE A 260 15.89 16.77 9.26
C ILE A 260 16.16 17.94 10.21
N VAL A 261 15.17 18.24 11.04
CA VAL A 261 15.24 19.25 12.10
C VAL A 261 15.73 18.60 13.38
N ASP A 262 16.81 19.13 13.97
CA ASP A 262 17.28 18.72 15.29
C ASP A 262 16.25 19.14 16.35
N PRO A 263 15.67 18.19 17.13
CA PRO A 263 14.62 18.53 18.10
C PRO A 263 15.12 19.35 19.29
N LYS A 264 16.45 19.45 19.51
CA LYS A 264 17.04 20.22 20.61
C LYS A 264 17.42 21.64 20.18
N THR A 265 17.97 21.79 18.98
CA THR A 265 18.50 23.10 18.51
C THR A 265 17.58 23.80 17.53
N GLY A 266 16.70 23.07 16.83
CA GLY A 266 15.90 23.59 15.73
C GLY A 266 16.67 23.71 14.41
N ASP A 267 17.94 23.32 14.37
CA ASP A 267 18.76 23.42 13.15
C ASP A 267 18.29 22.43 12.08
N GLU A 268 18.19 22.91 10.84
CA GLU A 268 17.86 22.09 9.69
C GLU A 268 19.14 21.54 9.05
N LYS A 269 19.21 20.22 8.88
CA LYS A 269 20.31 19.54 8.19
C LYS A 269 19.82 18.89 6.91
N PRO A 270 20.39 19.22 5.73
CA PRO A 270 20.06 18.54 4.50
C PRO A 270 20.53 17.08 4.58
N ILE A 271 19.70 16.16 4.08
CA ILE A 271 19.97 14.73 4.03
C ILE A 271 19.40 14.14 2.74
N THR A 272 20.05 13.11 2.21
CA THR A 272 19.46 12.26 1.17
C THR A 272 19.16 10.90 1.78
N ILE A 273 17.89 10.51 1.75
CA ILE A 273 17.42 9.23 2.28
C ILE A 273 17.29 8.28 1.10
N SER A 274 17.94 7.12 1.19
CA SER A 274 18.05 6.13 0.10
C SER A 274 17.87 4.68 0.57
N VAL A 275 17.57 4.47 1.86
CA VAL A 275 17.42 3.14 2.46
C VAL A 275 16.27 3.17 3.46
N ASP A 276 15.51 2.06 3.53
CA ASP A 276 14.43 1.87 4.48
C ASP A 276 14.97 1.84 5.94
N ASP A 277 14.48 2.73 6.81
CA ASP A 277 14.99 2.86 8.20
C ASP A 277 14.25 1.98 9.24
N GLY A 278 13.22 1.27 8.78
CA GLY A 278 12.42 0.35 9.59
C GLY A 278 13.07 -1.00 9.85
N ILE A 279 14.09 -1.38 9.07
CA ILE A 279 14.71 -2.70 9.13
C ILE A 279 15.50 -2.87 10.45
N ARG A 280 15.36 -4.04 11.09
CA ARG A 280 16.07 -4.42 12.31
C ARG A 280 16.82 -5.73 12.07
N PRO A 281 18.08 -5.69 11.56
CA PRO A 281 18.81 -6.90 11.17
C PRO A 281 19.00 -7.92 12.30
N ASN A 282 19.03 -7.44 13.54
CA ASN A 282 19.22 -8.25 14.74
C ASN A 282 17.89 -8.67 15.40
N ALA A 283 16.75 -8.54 14.71
CA ALA A 283 15.47 -8.99 15.24
C ALA A 283 15.54 -10.49 15.58
N SER A 284 15.19 -10.85 16.81
CA SER A 284 15.28 -12.21 17.31
C SER A 284 13.98 -12.62 18.02
N LEU A 285 13.67 -13.92 18.02
CA LEU A 285 12.52 -14.44 18.78
C LEU A 285 12.63 -14.09 20.28
N SER A 286 13.85 -14.07 20.83
CA SER A 286 14.08 -13.71 22.23
C SER A 286 13.68 -12.27 22.52
N ASP A 287 14.02 -11.34 21.63
CA ASP A 287 13.71 -9.92 21.82
C ASP A 287 12.24 -9.63 21.54
N LEU A 288 11.67 -10.23 20.50
CA LEU A 288 10.25 -10.09 20.21
C LEU A 288 9.38 -10.70 21.32
N GLY A 289 9.80 -11.83 21.91
CA GLY A 289 9.08 -12.47 23.02
C GLY A 289 8.98 -11.62 24.29
N LYS A 290 9.89 -10.65 24.49
CA LYS A 290 9.85 -9.69 25.61
C LYS A 290 8.82 -8.57 25.41
N LEU A 291 8.34 -8.37 24.17
CA LEU A 291 7.41 -7.29 23.86
C LEU A 291 6.02 -7.58 24.44
N LYS A 292 5.45 -6.55 25.05
CA LYS A 292 4.10 -6.58 25.61
C LYS A 292 3.05 -6.46 24.48
N PRO A 293 1.89 -7.12 24.62
CA PRO A 293 0.76 -6.89 23.74
C PRO A 293 0.32 -5.41 23.74
N VAL A 294 -0.09 -4.90 22.59
CA VAL A 294 -0.45 -3.47 22.43
C VAL A 294 -1.95 -3.24 22.59
N PHE A 295 -2.78 -4.14 22.07
CA PHE A 295 -4.22 -3.89 21.92
C PHE A 295 -5.09 -4.59 22.97
N LYS A 296 -4.66 -5.75 23.47
CA LYS A 296 -5.39 -6.55 24.46
C LYS A 296 -4.42 -7.07 25.52
N LYS A 297 -4.81 -7.05 26.81
CA LYS A 297 -3.92 -7.43 27.94
C LYS A 297 -3.34 -8.85 27.81
N ASP A 298 -4.15 -9.80 27.37
CA ASP A 298 -3.83 -11.20 27.09
C ASP A 298 -3.61 -11.47 25.59
N GLY A 299 -3.36 -10.41 24.81
CA GLY A 299 -3.18 -10.47 23.37
C GLY A 299 -1.82 -11.05 22.94
N THR A 300 -1.67 -11.20 21.64
CA THR A 300 -0.47 -11.71 20.99
C THR A 300 0.14 -10.73 19.99
N THR A 301 -0.63 -9.71 19.58
CA THR A 301 -0.19 -8.64 18.70
C THR A 301 0.64 -7.62 19.48
N THR A 302 1.89 -7.43 19.07
CA THR A 302 2.89 -6.53 19.67
C THR A 302 3.45 -5.57 18.62
N ALA A 303 4.21 -4.57 19.07
CA ALA A 303 4.91 -3.66 18.16
C ALA A 303 5.97 -4.36 17.29
N GLY A 304 6.48 -5.53 17.69
CA GLY A 304 7.49 -6.26 16.94
C GLY A 304 6.94 -7.21 15.89
N ASN A 305 5.66 -7.57 15.97
CA ASN A 305 4.97 -8.43 15.01
C ASN A 305 3.83 -7.72 14.26
N SER A 306 3.85 -6.38 14.28
CA SER A 306 2.94 -5.50 13.55
C SER A 306 3.71 -4.57 12.62
N VAL A 307 3.07 -4.08 11.56
CA VAL A 307 3.59 -2.99 10.73
C VAL A 307 3.35 -1.67 11.45
N HIS A 308 4.40 -0.88 11.70
CA HIS A 308 4.37 0.35 12.49
C HIS A 308 5.21 1.47 11.90
#